data_AF-A0A7Y4VV77-F1
#
_entry.id   AF-A0A7Y4VV77-F1
#
_cell.length_a   1.000
_cell.length_b   1.000
_cell.length_c   1.000
_cell.angle_alpha   90.00
_cell.angle_beta   90.00
_cell.angle_gamma   90.00
#
_symmetry.space_group_name_H-M   'P 1'
#
loop_
_entity.id
_entity.type
_entity.pdbx_description
1 polymer ?
#
loop_
_entity_poly.entity_id
_entity_poly.type
_entity_poly.pdbx_seq_one_letter_code
_entity_poly.pdbx_strand_id
1 'polypeptide(L)' 'MNEQNEKICLSCDRTDGQVPLLHLTFKDETKYICAQCLPVLIHKTHTLAEKLPGIEIISDKAD' A
#
# COMPACT_ATOMS: atom_id res chain seq x y z
N MET A 1 23.00 -0.53 -13.12
CA MET A 1 22.49 -1.18 -11.89
C MET A 1 20.99 -1.21 -12.05
N ASN A 2 20.39 -2.37 -12.30
CA ASN A 2 18.95 -2.46 -12.54
C ASN A 2 18.28 -2.48 -11.18
N GLU A 3 17.72 -1.35 -10.75
CA GLU A 3 16.76 -1.30 -9.64
C GLU A 3 15.51 -2.09 -10.09
N GLN A 4 15.54 -3.40 -9.84
CA GLN A 4 14.33 -4.21 -9.87
C GLN A 4 13.57 -3.82 -8.61
N ASN A 5 12.63 -2.88 -8.74
CA ASN A 5 11.73 -2.49 -7.66
C ASN A 5 10.92 -3.75 -7.27
N GLU A 6 11.32 -4.41 -6.19
CA GLU A 6 10.78 -5.71 -5.82
C GLU A 6 9.27 -5.58 -5.58
N LYS A 7 8.49 -6.43 -6.26
CA LYS A 7 7.03 -6.41 -6.15
C LYS A 7 6.63 -6.98 -4.80
N ILE A 8 6.50 -6.08 -3.83
CA ILE A 8 6.28 -6.42 -2.43
C ILE A 8 5.03 -5.72 -1.90
N CYS A 9 4.19 -6.45 -1.17
CA CYS A 9 3.01 -5.88 -0.55
C CYS A 9 3.41 -4.81 0.47
N LEU A 10 2.93 -3.58 0.28
CA LEU A 10 3.19 -2.45 1.17
C LEU A 10 2.83 -2.71 2.63
N SER A 11 1.92 -3.65 2.93
CA SER A 11 1.44 -3.86 4.30
C SER A 11 2.04 -5.08 5.00
N CYS A 12 2.35 -6.16 4.29
CA CYS A 12 2.78 -7.43 4.92
C CYS A 12 4.07 -8.00 4.34
N ASP A 13 4.73 -7.25 3.46
CA ASP A 13 6.05 -7.57 2.92
C ASP A 13 6.13 -8.89 2.13
N ARG A 14 4.98 -9.50 1.81
CA ARG A 14 4.91 -10.68 0.93
C ARG A 14 5.07 -10.30 -0.54
N THR A 15 5.77 -11.15 -1.29
CA THR A 15 6.01 -10.97 -2.73
C THR A 15 4.90 -11.59 -3.59
N ASP A 16 4.96 -11.36 -4.91
CA ASP A 16 4.03 -11.95 -5.89
C ASP A 16 4.16 -13.47 -6.03
N GLY A 17 5.26 -14.07 -5.57
CA GLY A 17 5.42 -15.52 -5.45
C GLY A 17 4.66 -16.15 -4.27
N GLN A 18 4.26 -15.34 -3.28
CA GLN A 18 3.56 -15.80 -2.07
C GLN A 18 2.07 -15.48 -2.10
N VAL A 19 1.69 -14.33 -2.65
CA VAL A 19 0.30 -13.87 -2.76
C VAL A 19 0.09 -13.02 -4.01
N PRO A 20 -1.12 -13.00 -4.60
CA PRO A 20 -1.41 -12.08 -5.70
C PRO A 20 -1.29 -10.63 -5.23
N LEU A 21 -0.53 -9.83 -5.99
CA LEU A 21 -0.34 -8.40 -5.76
C LEU A 21 -1.15 -7.58 -6.78
N LEU A 22 -1.78 -6.52 -6.29
CA LEU A 22 -2.45 -5.50 -7.08
C LEU A 22 -1.51 -4.31 -7.27
N HIS A 23 -1.50 -3.73 -8.46
CA HIS A 23 -0.77 -2.50 -8.76
C HIS A 23 -1.53 -1.28 -8.23
N LEU A 24 -0.81 -0.38 -7.60
CA LEU A 24 -1.31 0.91 -7.14
C LEU A 24 -0.43 2.01 -7.75
N THR A 25 -1.06 3.06 -8.24
CA THR A 25 -0.37 4.30 -8.62
C THR A 25 -0.73 5.36 -7.59
N PHE A 26 0.27 5.91 -6.91
CA PHE A 26 0.07 6.99 -5.93
C PHE A 26 1.20 8.00 -6.08
N LYS A 27 0.85 9.27 -6.35
CA LYS A 27 1.84 10.34 -6.63
C LYS A 27 2.88 9.94 -7.67
N ASP A 28 2.40 9.36 -8.77
CA ASP A 28 3.21 8.84 -9.88
C ASP A 28 4.20 7.71 -9.50
N GLU A 29 4.17 7.23 -8.25
CA GLU A 29 4.93 6.06 -7.82
C GLU A 29 4.10 4.78 -7.96
N THR A 30 4.76 3.73 -8.46
CA THR A 30 4.22 2.38 -8.44
C THR A 30 4.41 1.77 -7.06
N LYS A 31 3.30 1.33 -6.46
CA LYS A 31 3.25 0.54 -5.22
C LYS A 31 2.49 -0.77 -5.47
N TYR A 32 2.60 -1.71 -4.54
CA TYR A 32 1.88 -2.97 -4.60
C TYR A 32 1.18 -3.27 -3.27
N ILE A 33 -0.01 -3.85 -3.33
CA ILE A 33 -0.73 -4.37 -2.15
C ILE A 33 -1.37 -5.71 -2.49
N CYS A 34 -1.34 -6.67 -1.57
CA CYS A 34 -2.05 -7.92 -1.78
C CYS A 34 -3.56 -7.78 -1.49
N ALA A 35 -4.39 -8.60 -2.11
CA ALA A 35 -5.85 -8.57 -1.92
C ALA A 35 -6.27 -8.69 -0.44
N GLN A 36 -5.51 -9.45 0.37
CA GLN A 36 -5.78 -9.62 1.79
C GLN A 36 -5.48 -8.36 2.62
N CYS A 37 -4.56 -7.51 2.16
CA CYS A 37 -4.20 -6.26 2.84
C CYS A 37 -4.95 -5.04 2.28
N LEU A 38 -5.65 -5.16 1.15
CA LEU A 38 -6.47 -4.09 0.58
C LEU A 38 -7.45 -3.47 1.61
N PRO A 39 -8.10 -4.23 2.52
CA PRO A 39 -8.96 -3.63 3.54
C PRO A 39 -8.23 -2.67 4.49
N VAL A 40 -6.92 -2.87 4.74
CA VAL A 40 -6.11 -1.94 5.54
C VAL A 40 -5.99 -0.59 4.83
N LEU A 41 -5.79 -0.60 3.51
CA LEU A 41 -5.76 0.61 2.69
C LEU A 41 -7.09 1.38 2.69
N ILE A 42 -8.22 0.72 2.95
CA ILE A 42 -9.54 1.36 2.94
C ILE A 42 -9.95 1.82 4.35
N HIS A 43 -9.73 0.99 5.38
CA HIS A 43 -10.26 1.23 6.73
C HIS A 43 -9.21 1.71 7.74
N LYS A 44 -7.92 1.54 7.47
CA LYS A 44 -6.82 1.80 8.41
C LYS A 44 -5.64 2.51 7.73
N THR A 45 -5.92 3.43 6.82
CA THR A 45 -4.91 4.19 6.05
C THR A 45 -3.81 4.81 6.90
N HIS A 46 -4.13 5.28 8.10
CA HIS A 46 -3.17 5.84 9.05
C HIS A 46 -2.00 4.90 9.38
N THR A 47 -2.21 3.58 9.36
CA THR A 47 -1.12 2.61 9.62
C THR A 47 -0.14 2.49 8.45
N LEU A 48 -0.42 3.14 7.33
CA LEU A 48 0.39 3.14 6.12
C LEU A 48 1.05 4.50 5.86
N ALA A 49 0.91 5.48 6.75
CA ALA A 49 1.36 6.85 6.53
C ALA A 49 2.86 6.97 6.20
N GLU A 50 3.71 6.15 6.83
CA GLU A 50 5.15 6.11 6.54
C GLU A 50 5.46 5.51 5.16
N LYS A 51 4.59 4.62 4.65
CA LYS A 51 4.74 3.92 3.37
C LYS A 51 4.04 4.63 2.22
N LEU A 52 3.12 5.54 2.53
CA LEU A 52 2.34 6.38 1.61
C LEU A 52 2.45 7.85 2.06
N PRO A 53 3.60 8.50 1.82
CA PRO A 53 3.85 9.84 2.33
C PRO A 53 2.85 10.86 1.76
N GLY A 54 2.18 11.57 2.66
CA GLY A 54 1.15 12.57 2.34
C GLY A 54 -0.18 11.96 1.89
N ILE A 55 -0.52 10.76 2.38
CA ILE A 55 -1.91 10.36 2.50
C ILE A 55 -2.53 11.18 3.63
N GLU A 56 -3.57 11.96 3.32
CA GLU A 56 -4.32 12.67 4.36
C GLU A 56 -5.13 11.63 5.13
N ILE A 57 -4.93 11.57 6.45
CA ILE A 57 -5.76 10.73 7.31
C ILE A 57 -7.13 11.40 7.33
N ILE A 58 -8.05 10.92 6.50
CA ILE A 58 -9.46 11.26 6.62
C ILE A 58 -9.91 10.59 7.92
N SER A 59 -9.81 11.33 9.03
CA SER A 59 -10.41 10.90 10.28
C SER A 59 -11.92 11.00 10.10
N ASP A 60 -12.59 9.85 10.01
CA ASP A 60 -14.04 9.75 10.15
C ASP A 60 -14.43 10.18 11.58
N LYS A 61 -14.43 11.48 11.81
CA LYS A 61 -15.25 12.14 12.82
C LYS A 61 -15.95 13.29 12.10
N ALA A 62 -17.08 12.95 11.48
CA ALA A 62 -18.18 13.89 11.42
C ALA A 62 -18.78 13.94 12.83
N ASP A 63 -19.01 15.16 13.31
CA ASP A 63 -19.70 15.47 14.56
C ASP A 63 -21.08 14.79 14.67
#